data_AF-W7EZZ4-F1
#
_entry.id   AF-W7EZZ4-F1
#
_cell.length_a   1.000
_cell.length_b   1.000
_cell.length_c   1.000
_cell.angle_alpha   90.00
_cell.angle_beta   90.00
_cell.angle_gamma   90.00
#
_symmetry.space_group_name_H-M   'P 1'
#
loop_
_entity.id
_entity.type
_entity.pdbx_description
1 polymer ?
#
loop_
_entity_poly.entity_id
_entity_poly.type
_entity_poly.pdbx_seq_one_letter_code
_entity_poly.pdbx_strand_id
1 'polypeptide(L)'
;MNFLNAVAATCSFYPCIRDYAGTVRDTIFTETVINETPIKPARSSMENRIYDFKDLHDPCIIDDQTYTRDNISSVPIQGNKFTTYNLYSTNTTFPTACIYGTDGIYAMSLGTFMKSLMNGNCTTIPELDAEFYKNDYKTLKCDPWQLETLVNNGLASFDAIDRNMQSVATAVTSEMRRKGSYYHPQSYSAPPTFATGTVLRTTSCTKFDWVWLSFPLALIILTILLLCITCGKMLFDKSRVPVWKSSILPLLLAGHRLRDVAAAKDMDDMKANTEPLVVSLVQDERGWGFAIEDFKDKKKKRED
;
A
#
# COMPACT_ATOMS: atom_id res chain seq x y z
N MET A 1 49.84 18.19 13.45
CA MET A 1 49.18 19.52 13.44
C MET A 1 48.45 19.61 12.11
N ASN A 2 47.15 19.30 12.07
CA ASN A 2 46.34 19.53 10.88
C ASN A 2 45.42 20.70 11.20
N PHE A 3 45.79 21.83 10.62
CA PHE A 3 45.11 23.11 10.73
C PHE A 3 43.74 23.02 10.04
N LEU A 4 42.78 23.84 10.48
CA LEU A 4 41.55 24.08 9.73
C LEU A 4 41.84 24.19 8.24
N ASN A 5 41.14 23.41 7.42
CA ASN A 5 41.29 23.49 5.97
C ASN A 5 40.35 24.57 5.47
N ALA A 6 40.90 25.76 5.23
CA ALA A 6 40.18 26.85 4.60
C ALA A 6 40.38 26.77 3.08
N VAL A 7 39.27 26.74 2.35
CA VAL A 7 39.25 26.83 0.88
C VAL A 7 38.32 27.97 0.48
N ALA A 8 38.73 28.73 -0.55
CA ALA A 8 37.88 29.73 -1.17
C ALA A 8 37.30 29.15 -2.46
N ALA A 9 35.97 29.15 -2.58
CA ALA A 9 35.26 28.66 -3.75
C ALA A 9 34.17 29.64 -4.15
N THR A 10 33.88 29.71 -5.45
CA THR A 10 32.71 30.41 -5.99
C THR A 10 31.79 29.37 -6.62
N CYS A 11 30.57 29.28 -6.12
CA CYS A 11 29.55 28.35 -6.61
C CYS A 11 28.40 29.12 -7.25
N SER A 12 27.78 28.57 -8.27
CA SER A 12 26.62 29.17 -8.95
C SER A 12 25.55 28.13 -9.21
N PHE A 13 24.32 28.41 -8.77
CA PHE A 13 23.14 27.66 -9.19
C PHE A 13 22.58 28.25 -10.48
N TYR A 14 22.25 27.39 -11.43
CA TYR A 14 21.56 27.77 -12.66
C TYR A 14 20.43 26.77 -12.93
N PRO A 15 19.27 27.24 -13.42
CA PRO A 15 18.20 26.34 -13.85
C PRO A 15 18.63 25.48 -15.04
N CYS A 16 18.22 24.21 -15.03
CA CYS A 16 18.45 23.27 -16.12
C CYS A 16 17.22 22.37 -16.32
N ILE A 17 17.09 21.83 -17.52
CA ILE A 17 16.17 20.74 -17.84
C ILE A 17 16.94 19.44 -17.70
N ARG A 18 16.34 18.47 -16.99
CA ARG A 18 16.89 17.12 -16.85
C ARG A 18 15.94 16.13 -17.50
N ASP A 19 16.49 15.36 -18.43
CA ASP A 19 15.79 14.21 -19.01
C ASP A 19 16.12 12.98 -18.17
N TYR A 20 15.10 12.20 -17.84
CA TYR A 20 15.21 11.03 -16.99
C TYR A 20 14.79 9.77 -17.73
N ALA A 21 15.60 8.72 -17.63
CA ALA A 21 15.20 7.36 -17.97
C ALA A 21 14.72 6.66 -16.70
N GLY A 22 13.45 6.28 -16.70
CA GLY A 22 12.83 5.50 -15.63
C GLY A 22 12.88 4.00 -15.94
N THR A 23 13.26 3.19 -14.96
CA THR A 23 13.18 1.73 -15.02
C THR A 23 12.42 1.18 -13.83
N VAL A 24 11.60 0.15 -14.05
CA VAL A 24 10.91 -0.56 -12.98
C VAL A 24 11.49 -1.97 -12.88
N ARG A 25 12.11 -2.30 -11.75
CA ARG A 25 12.60 -3.65 -11.44
C ARG A 25 12.08 -4.05 -10.06
N ASP A 26 11.53 -5.25 -9.93
CA ASP A 26 11.03 -5.79 -8.66
C ASP A 26 10.12 -4.81 -7.89
N THR A 27 9.20 -4.14 -8.61
CA THR A 27 8.29 -3.08 -8.08
C THR A 27 8.96 -1.79 -7.62
N ILE A 28 10.27 -1.65 -7.77
CA ILE A 28 11.03 -0.43 -7.47
C ILE A 28 11.19 0.38 -8.76
N PHE A 29 10.71 1.61 -8.73
CA PHE A 29 10.97 2.59 -9.79
C PHE A 29 12.29 3.31 -9.51
N THR A 30 13.20 3.30 -10.49
CA THR A 30 14.49 3.99 -10.43
C THR A 30 14.61 4.92 -11.62
N GLU A 31 14.80 6.21 -11.35
CA GLU A 31 15.10 7.23 -12.35
C GLU A 31 16.62 7.44 -12.46
N THR A 32 17.09 7.61 -13.69
CA THR A 32 18.48 7.98 -13.99
C THR A 32 18.49 9.19 -14.90
N VAL A 33 19.33 10.18 -14.60
CA VAL A 33 19.49 11.36 -15.47
C VAL A 33 20.24 10.91 -16.72
N ILE A 34 19.64 11.12 -17.90
CA ILE A 34 20.26 10.80 -19.20
C ILE A 34 20.81 12.03 -19.90
N ASN A 35 20.22 13.19 -19.66
CA ASN A 35 20.65 14.45 -20.25
C ASN A 35 20.34 15.62 -19.31
N GLU A 36 21.19 16.64 -19.34
CA GLU A 36 21.04 17.86 -18.55
C GLU A 36 21.38 19.07 -19.44
N THR A 37 20.40 19.94 -19.66
CA THR A 37 20.55 21.11 -20.53
C THR A 37 20.31 22.39 -19.74
N PRO A 38 21.31 23.30 -19.61
CA PRO A 38 21.12 24.58 -18.93
C PRO A 38 20.08 25.46 -19.63
N ILE A 39 19.18 26.07 -18.86
CA ILE A 39 18.19 27.02 -19.38
C ILE A 39 18.80 28.42 -19.37
N LYS A 40 18.76 29.09 -20.52
CA LYS A 40 19.19 30.48 -20.63
C LYS A 40 18.03 31.43 -20.26
N PRO A 41 18.33 32.61 -19.69
CA PRO A 41 17.30 33.56 -19.29
C PRO A 41 16.55 34.09 -20.53
N ALA A 42 15.23 34.13 -20.41
CA ALA A 42 14.26 34.58 -21.40
C ALA A 42 13.50 35.81 -20.86
N ARG A 43 13.08 36.72 -21.74
CA ARG A 43 12.19 37.83 -21.35
C ARG A 43 10.78 37.60 -21.88
N SER A 44 9.79 37.87 -21.04
CA SER A 44 8.39 37.92 -21.48
C SER A 44 8.08 39.18 -22.29
N SER A 45 8.72 40.31 -21.96
CA SER A 45 8.71 41.55 -22.75
C SER A 45 10.02 42.32 -22.59
N MET A 46 10.35 43.22 -23.54
CA MET A 46 11.55 44.06 -23.46
C MET A 46 11.54 45.03 -22.27
N GLU A 47 10.35 45.40 -21.77
CA GLU A 47 10.17 46.29 -20.62
C GLU A 47 10.37 45.57 -19.28
N ASN A 48 10.22 44.24 -19.26
CA ASN A 48 10.35 43.46 -18.04
C ASN A 48 11.84 43.34 -17.63
N ARG A 49 12.16 43.81 -16.41
CA ARG A 49 13.50 43.68 -15.82
C ARG A 49 13.74 42.31 -15.18
N ILE A 50 12.70 41.50 -15.08
CA ILE A 50 12.73 40.16 -14.50
C ILE A 50 12.92 39.13 -15.63
N TYR A 51 13.89 38.24 -15.46
CA TYR A 51 14.18 37.17 -16.43
C TYR A 51 13.44 35.89 -16.03
N ASP A 52 12.64 35.38 -16.95
CA ASP A 52 12.11 34.02 -16.88
C ASP A 52 13.20 33.03 -17.25
N PHE A 53 13.12 31.81 -16.75
CA PHE A 53 13.99 30.72 -17.18
C PHE A 53 13.11 29.65 -17.81
N LYS A 54 12.83 29.81 -19.11
CA LYS A 54 11.93 28.96 -19.87
C LYS A 54 12.62 28.47 -21.13
N ASP A 55 12.45 27.19 -21.44
CA ASP A 55 12.87 26.60 -22.70
C ASP A 55 11.79 25.64 -23.22
N LEU A 56 11.88 25.33 -24.51
CA LEU A 56 11.07 24.31 -25.15
C LEU A 56 11.54 22.92 -24.69
N HIS A 57 10.61 22.12 -24.19
CA HIS A 57 10.83 20.69 -24.03
C HIS A 57 10.93 20.05 -25.42
N ASP A 58 12.09 19.49 -25.74
CA ASP A 58 12.39 18.93 -27.04
C ASP A 58 12.91 17.48 -26.86
N PRO A 59 12.17 16.46 -27.33
CA PRO A 59 10.89 16.53 -28.02
C PRO A 59 9.70 16.78 -27.07
N CYS A 60 8.72 17.57 -27.52
CA CYS A 60 7.43 17.72 -26.86
C CYS A 60 6.39 16.73 -27.39
N ILE A 61 5.49 16.24 -26.53
CA ILE A 61 4.39 15.36 -26.95
C ILE A 61 3.06 16.07 -26.70
N ILE A 62 2.26 16.25 -27.76
CA ILE A 62 0.90 16.80 -27.70
C ILE A 62 0.00 15.84 -28.47
N ASP A 63 -1.09 15.36 -27.84
CA ASP A 63 -2.05 14.43 -28.45
C ASP A 63 -1.40 13.20 -29.10
N ASP A 64 -0.47 12.56 -28.38
CA ASP A 64 0.35 11.41 -28.84
C ASP A 64 1.24 11.68 -30.07
N GLN A 65 1.34 12.94 -30.52
CA GLN A 65 2.23 13.34 -31.60
C GLN A 65 3.47 14.05 -31.06
N THR A 66 4.63 13.63 -31.55
CA THR A 66 5.93 14.17 -31.15
C THR A 66 6.29 15.39 -32.00
N TYR A 67 6.52 16.50 -31.33
CA TYR A 67 6.98 17.76 -31.92
C TYR A 67 8.39 18.08 -31.42
N THR A 68 9.28 18.37 -32.35
CA THR A 68 10.63 18.88 -32.10
C THR A 68 10.68 20.38 -32.34
N ARG A 69 11.80 21.02 -32.02
CA ARG A 69 11.99 22.45 -32.30
C ARG A 69 11.78 22.81 -33.79
N ASP A 70 12.04 21.89 -34.71
CA ASP A 70 11.93 22.11 -36.16
C ASP A 70 10.48 22.08 -36.67
N ASN A 71 9.59 21.33 -36.03
CA ASN A 71 8.20 21.14 -36.47
C ASN A 71 7.16 21.68 -35.46
N ILE A 72 7.58 22.26 -34.33
CA ILE A 72 6.67 22.80 -33.30
C ILE A 72 5.70 23.87 -33.84
N SER A 73 6.05 24.52 -34.94
CA SER A 73 5.20 25.48 -35.65
C SER A 73 3.98 24.86 -36.33
N SER A 74 3.97 23.54 -36.55
CA SER A 74 2.85 22.81 -37.16
C SER A 74 1.79 22.36 -36.15
N VAL A 75 1.95 22.66 -34.86
CA VAL A 75 0.97 22.29 -33.83
C VAL A 75 -0.38 22.98 -34.14
N PRO A 76 -1.50 22.24 -34.16
CA PRO A 76 -2.82 22.82 -34.43
C PRO A 76 -3.18 23.92 -33.43
N ILE A 77 -3.60 25.09 -33.95
CA ILE A 77 -3.99 26.23 -33.12
C ILE A 77 -5.32 25.97 -32.39
N GLN A 78 -6.24 25.25 -33.03
CA GLN A 78 -7.53 24.91 -32.43
C GLN A 78 -7.33 23.92 -31.27
N GLY A 79 -7.75 24.33 -30.07
CA GLY A 79 -7.66 23.51 -28.86
C GLY A 79 -6.38 23.70 -28.03
N ASN A 80 -5.33 24.29 -28.60
CA ASN A 80 -4.06 24.52 -27.92
C ASN A 80 -3.85 25.98 -27.54
N LYS A 81 -3.26 26.22 -26.36
CA LYS A 81 -2.83 27.56 -25.93
C LYS A 81 -1.39 27.80 -26.34
N PHE A 82 -1.11 29.00 -26.83
CA PHE A 82 0.22 29.42 -27.24
C PHE A 82 0.71 30.58 -26.39
N THR A 83 2.03 30.68 -26.24
CA THR A 83 2.65 31.80 -25.53
C THR A 83 3.91 32.24 -26.28
N THR A 84 4.09 33.55 -26.40
CA THR A 84 5.25 34.15 -27.07
C THR A 84 6.28 34.57 -26.02
N TYR A 85 7.53 34.16 -26.23
CA TYR A 85 8.67 34.53 -25.40
C TYR A 85 9.78 35.12 -26.25
N ASN A 86 10.50 36.09 -25.70
CA ASN A 86 11.74 36.56 -26.31
C ASN A 86 12.89 35.64 -25.87
N LEU A 87 13.15 34.63 -26.70
CA LEU A 87 14.29 33.73 -26.57
C LEU A 87 15.40 34.23 -27.47
N TYR A 88 16.61 34.41 -26.94
CA TYR A 88 17.78 34.79 -27.75
C TYR A 88 17.56 36.00 -28.66
N SER A 89 16.93 37.06 -28.15
CA SER A 89 16.56 38.27 -28.91
C SER A 89 15.56 38.05 -30.07
N THR A 90 14.92 36.89 -30.14
CA THR A 90 13.87 36.56 -31.11
C THR A 90 12.55 36.24 -30.40
N ASN A 91 11.45 36.84 -30.87
CA ASN A 91 10.13 36.49 -30.36
C ASN A 91 9.70 35.15 -30.95
N THR A 92 9.65 34.13 -30.11
CA THR A 92 9.29 32.78 -30.51
C THR A 92 8.01 32.35 -29.79
N THR A 93 7.07 31.79 -30.55
CA THR A 93 5.76 31.37 -30.06
C THR A 93 5.72 29.86 -29.97
N PHE A 94 5.34 29.32 -28.80
CA PHE A 94 5.25 27.88 -28.57
C PHE A 94 3.92 27.50 -27.91
N PRO A 95 3.47 26.24 -28.07
CA PRO A 95 2.38 25.70 -27.27
C PRO A 95 2.76 25.72 -25.79
N THR A 96 1.88 26.24 -24.93
CA THR A 96 2.13 26.37 -23.48
C THR A 96 2.42 25.02 -22.82
N ALA A 97 1.88 23.92 -23.36
CA ALA A 97 2.13 22.56 -22.88
C ALA A 97 3.58 22.09 -23.04
N CYS A 98 4.33 22.68 -23.98
CA CYS A 98 5.70 22.26 -24.31
C CYS A 98 6.78 23.09 -23.62
N ILE A 99 6.43 23.98 -22.70
CA ILE A 99 7.38 24.91 -22.09
C ILE A 99 7.73 24.41 -20.69
N TYR A 100 9.01 24.16 -20.46
CA TYR A 100 9.55 23.88 -19.13
C TYR A 100 10.35 25.05 -18.62
N GLY A 101 10.22 25.33 -17.33
CA GLY A 101 10.92 26.44 -16.74
C GLY A 101 10.31 26.96 -15.46
N THR A 102 10.91 28.04 -14.98
CA THR A 102 10.45 28.78 -13.82
C THR A 102 10.21 30.25 -14.19
N ASP A 103 9.18 30.82 -13.58
CA ASP A 103 8.91 32.25 -13.69
C ASP A 103 9.99 33.06 -13.00
N GLY A 104 10.32 34.23 -13.54
CA GLY A 104 11.40 35.03 -13.01
C GLY A 104 11.17 35.56 -11.60
N ILE A 105 9.91 35.75 -11.15
CA ILE A 105 9.59 36.09 -9.76
C ILE A 105 9.97 34.93 -8.84
N TYR A 106 9.67 33.70 -9.24
CA TYR A 106 10.04 32.51 -8.49
C TYR A 106 11.57 32.36 -8.44
N ALA A 107 12.25 32.50 -9.59
CA ALA A 107 13.71 32.44 -9.65
C ALA A 107 14.39 33.51 -8.77
N MET A 108 13.87 34.74 -8.77
CA MET A 108 14.36 35.83 -7.91
C MET A 108 14.12 35.55 -6.43
N SER A 109 12.93 35.04 -6.07
CA SER A 109 12.58 34.70 -4.70
C SER A 109 13.45 33.56 -4.17
N LEU A 110 13.66 32.53 -5.00
CA LEU A 110 14.57 31.43 -4.71
C LEU A 110 16.00 31.94 -4.55
N GLY A 111 16.49 32.79 -5.46
CA GLY A 111 17.82 33.37 -5.34
C GLY A 111 18.01 34.17 -4.05
N THR A 112 16.99 34.92 -3.63
CA THR A 112 17.00 35.67 -2.36
C THR A 112 17.01 34.72 -1.16
N PHE A 113 16.20 33.66 -1.19
CA PHE A 113 16.19 32.62 -0.16
C PHE A 113 17.55 31.92 -0.06
N MET A 114 18.13 31.50 -1.19
CA MET A 114 19.43 30.85 -1.25
C MET A 114 20.55 31.76 -0.73
N LYS A 115 20.51 33.05 -1.10
CA LYS A 115 21.43 34.04 -0.54
C LYS A 115 21.30 34.14 0.98
N SER A 116 20.08 34.20 1.51
CA SER A 116 19.87 34.25 2.96
C SER A 116 20.32 32.97 3.67
N LEU A 117 20.17 31.82 3.03
CA LEU A 117 20.56 30.52 3.58
C LEU A 117 22.08 30.36 3.65
N MET A 118 22.80 30.91 2.65
CA MET A 118 24.24 30.73 2.48
C MET A 118 25.07 31.91 2.98
N ASN A 119 24.43 33.02 3.35
CA ASN A 119 25.12 34.20 3.87
C ASN A 119 25.30 34.07 5.37
N GLY A 120 26.55 33.94 5.79
CA GLY A 120 26.89 33.82 7.20
C GLY A 120 28.38 33.68 7.40
N ASN A 121 28.77 33.34 8.62
CA ASN A 121 30.16 33.13 8.98
C ASN A 121 30.31 31.95 9.93
N CYS A 122 31.55 31.44 10.02
CA CYS A 122 31.94 30.41 10.95
C CYS A 122 33.07 30.95 11.83
N THR A 123 32.99 30.70 13.12
CA THR A 123 34.00 31.11 14.10
C THR A 123 34.36 29.95 15.00
N THR A 124 35.62 29.90 15.42
CA THR A 124 36.08 28.97 16.44
C THR A 124 35.89 29.61 17.82
N ILE A 125 35.30 28.90 18.77
CA ILE A 125 35.15 29.41 20.14
C ILE A 125 36.53 29.46 20.82
N PRO A 126 37.01 30.63 21.30
CA PRO A 126 38.39 30.74 21.80
C PRO A 126 38.65 30.21 23.23
N GLU A 127 37.68 29.64 23.94
CA GLU A 127 37.76 29.56 25.42
C GLU A 127 37.38 28.21 26.05
N LEU A 128 38.03 27.10 25.66
CA LEU A 128 38.17 25.93 26.55
C LEU A 128 39.56 25.31 26.40
N ASP A 129 40.22 25.15 27.55
CA ASP A 129 41.61 24.73 27.76
C ASP A 129 42.25 23.85 26.67
N ALA A 130 43.40 24.31 26.21
CA ALA A 130 44.16 23.81 25.06
C ALA A 130 44.75 22.39 25.23
N GLU A 131 44.60 21.73 26.38
CA GLU A 131 45.15 20.40 26.63
C GLU A 131 44.14 19.25 26.52
N PHE A 132 42.84 19.49 26.77
CA PHE A 132 41.85 18.40 26.79
C PHE A 132 41.16 18.17 25.43
N TYR A 133 41.00 19.23 24.63
CA TYR A 133 40.24 19.21 23.37
C TYR A 133 41.12 19.26 22.10
N LYS A 134 42.40 18.90 22.21
CA LYS A 134 43.40 19.00 21.12
C LYS A 134 43.02 18.26 19.82
N ASN A 135 42.01 17.39 19.87
CA ASN A 135 41.50 16.60 18.76
C ASN A 135 40.02 16.88 18.42
N ASP A 136 39.35 17.81 19.11
CA ASP A 136 37.92 18.05 18.93
C ASP A 136 37.72 19.29 18.05
N TYR A 137 37.60 19.06 16.74
CA TYR A 137 37.08 20.00 15.74
C TYR A 137 35.61 20.42 16.01
N LYS A 138 35.05 20.04 17.16
CA LYS A 138 33.72 20.41 17.68
C LYS A 138 33.59 21.88 18.12
N THR A 139 34.57 22.73 17.86
CA THR A 139 34.56 24.14 18.27
C THR A 139 34.20 25.11 17.15
N LEU A 140 34.02 24.64 15.91
CA LEU A 140 33.53 25.47 14.81
C LEU A 140 32.04 25.71 14.98
N LYS A 141 31.65 26.96 15.24
CA LYS A 141 30.26 27.38 15.27
C LYS A 141 29.99 28.30 14.09
N CYS A 142 28.99 27.94 13.30
CA CYS A 142 28.54 28.75 12.18
C CYS A 142 27.16 29.36 12.45
N ASP A 143 26.97 30.58 11.96
CA ASP A 143 25.66 31.22 11.87
C ASP A 143 25.42 31.65 10.42
N PRO A 144 24.37 31.15 9.75
CA PRO A 144 23.40 30.17 10.26
C PRO A 144 24.00 28.74 10.35
N TRP A 145 23.46 27.92 11.25
CA TRP A 145 24.03 26.61 11.63
C TRP A 145 24.22 25.63 10.46
N GLN A 146 23.45 25.78 9.38
CA GLN A 146 23.57 24.88 8.22
C GLN A 146 24.90 25.06 7.49
N LEU A 147 25.59 26.19 7.67
CA LEU A 147 26.91 26.43 7.12
C LEU A 147 27.97 25.48 7.70
N GLU A 148 27.78 24.97 8.91
CA GLU A 148 28.71 24.03 9.55
C GLU A 148 28.84 22.73 8.75
N THR A 149 27.69 22.18 8.32
CA THR A 149 27.61 21.03 7.41
C THR A 149 28.24 21.36 6.06
N LEU A 150 28.02 22.57 5.54
CA LEU A 150 28.55 22.98 4.25
C LEU A 150 30.09 23.00 4.24
N VAL A 151 30.71 23.45 5.33
CA VAL A 151 32.17 23.50 5.51
C VAL A 151 32.75 22.23 6.14
N ASN A 152 31.97 21.15 6.23
CA ASN A 152 32.39 19.86 6.74
C ASN A 152 33.07 19.95 8.12
N ASN A 153 32.46 20.69 9.06
CA ASN A 153 32.97 20.90 10.42
C ASN A 153 34.42 21.42 10.46
N GLY A 154 34.83 22.22 9.47
CA GLY A 154 36.18 22.82 9.40
C GLY A 154 37.20 22.00 8.62
N LEU A 155 36.78 20.87 8.04
CA LEU A 155 37.57 20.04 7.13
C LEU A 155 37.09 20.21 5.68
N ALA A 156 36.95 21.46 5.24
CA ALA A 156 36.45 21.77 3.91
C ALA A 156 37.44 21.34 2.82
N SER A 157 36.91 20.78 1.73
CA SER A 157 37.62 20.48 0.49
C SER A 157 36.71 20.82 -0.70
N PHE A 158 37.29 20.98 -1.90
CA PHE A 158 36.48 21.19 -3.11
C PHE A 158 35.45 20.06 -3.31
N ASP A 159 35.84 18.80 -3.09
CA ASP A 159 34.94 17.64 -3.20
C ASP A 159 33.82 17.63 -2.15
N ALA A 160 34.08 18.14 -0.94
CA ALA A 160 33.04 18.26 0.09
C ALA A 160 32.04 19.36 -0.27
N ILE A 161 32.54 20.52 -0.73
CA ILE A 161 31.70 21.65 -1.15
C ILE A 161 30.85 21.27 -2.36
N ASP A 162 31.43 20.61 -3.36
CA ASP A 162 30.72 20.14 -4.56
C ASP A 162 29.57 19.20 -4.20
N ARG A 163 29.84 18.17 -3.39
CA ARG A 163 28.80 17.23 -2.91
C ARG A 163 27.69 17.92 -2.11
N ASN A 164 28.05 18.88 -1.26
CA ASN A 164 27.09 19.64 -0.48
C ASN A 164 26.23 20.54 -1.38
N MET A 165 26.82 21.24 -2.35
CA MET A 165 26.09 22.03 -3.35
C MET A 165 25.17 21.17 -4.23
N GLN A 166 25.63 20.00 -4.65
CA GLN A 166 24.83 19.04 -5.41
C GLN A 166 23.64 18.52 -4.59
N SER A 167 23.82 18.30 -3.28
CA SER A 167 22.75 17.89 -2.37
C SER A 167 21.70 18.99 -2.23
N VAL A 168 22.13 20.24 -2.11
CA VAL A 168 21.24 21.42 -2.09
C VAL A 168 20.48 21.55 -3.40
N ALA A 169 21.17 21.46 -4.55
CA ALA A 169 20.53 21.50 -5.87
C ALA A 169 19.48 20.39 -6.00
N THR A 170 19.81 19.16 -5.57
CA THR A 170 18.89 18.01 -5.61
C THR A 170 17.67 18.23 -4.73
N ALA A 171 17.83 18.79 -3.53
CA ALA A 171 16.72 19.10 -2.64
C ALA A 171 15.79 20.17 -3.24
N VAL A 172 16.36 21.24 -3.82
CA VAL A 172 15.60 22.29 -4.51
C VAL A 172 14.85 21.70 -5.71
N THR A 173 15.50 20.89 -6.55
CA THR A 173 14.86 20.21 -7.69
C THR A 173 13.71 19.30 -7.23
N SER A 174 13.90 18.55 -6.14
CA SER A 174 12.88 17.65 -5.61
C SER A 174 11.65 18.42 -5.11
N GLU A 175 11.85 19.54 -4.41
CA GLU A 175 10.74 20.40 -3.98
C GLU A 175 10.03 21.10 -5.14
N MET A 176 10.77 21.53 -6.18
CA MET A 176 10.18 22.05 -7.41
C MET A 176 9.30 21.00 -8.09
N ARG A 177 9.77 19.75 -8.23
CA ARG A 177 9.00 18.63 -8.80
C ARG A 177 7.79 18.27 -7.94
N ARG A 178 7.91 18.34 -6.62
CA ARG A 178 6.84 17.94 -5.67
C ARG A 178 5.69 18.93 -5.63
N LYS A 179 5.96 20.25 -5.61
CA LYS A 179 4.91 21.28 -5.55
C LYS A 179 4.36 21.63 -6.94
N GLY A 180 5.22 21.57 -7.96
CA GLY A 180 4.98 22.23 -9.23
C GLY A 180 4.90 23.75 -9.08
N SER A 181 4.92 24.49 -10.18
CA SER A 181 4.83 25.95 -10.17
C SER A 181 3.62 26.43 -10.96
N TYR A 182 2.53 26.75 -10.26
CA TYR A 182 1.50 27.64 -10.79
C TYR A 182 1.46 28.88 -9.94
N TYR A 183 1.97 29.99 -10.49
CA TYR A 183 1.78 31.30 -9.88
C TYR A 183 0.43 31.84 -10.36
N HIS A 184 -0.56 31.88 -9.47
CA HIS A 184 -1.79 32.60 -9.74
C HIS A 184 -1.61 34.05 -9.23
N PRO A 185 -1.66 35.07 -10.10
CA PRO A 185 -1.43 36.47 -9.69
C PRO A 185 -2.46 37.04 -8.67
N GLN A 186 -3.48 36.26 -8.29
CA GLN A 186 -4.56 36.68 -7.39
C GLN A 186 -4.74 35.75 -6.17
N SER A 187 -3.96 34.66 -6.05
CA SER A 187 -4.05 33.74 -4.91
C SER A 187 -2.66 33.29 -4.47
N TYR A 188 -2.30 33.61 -3.23
CA TYR A 188 -1.08 33.17 -2.56
C TYR A 188 -1.10 31.66 -2.23
N SER A 189 -2.27 31.02 -2.32
CA SER A 189 -2.43 29.57 -2.23
C SER A 189 -2.85 29.04 -3.60
N ALA A 190 -1.88 28.84 -4.48
CA ALA A 190 -2.11 28.09 -5.70
C ALA A 190 -2.21 26.59 -5.36
N PRO A 191 -3.21 25.87 -5.89
CA PRO A 191 -3.24 24.42 -5.77
C PRO A 191 -1.99 23.81 -6.43
N PRO A 192 -1.50 22.66 -5.93
CA PRO A 192 -0.40 21.95 -6.56
C PRO A 192 -0.72 21.68 -8.04
N THR A 193 0.27 21.88 -8.90
CA THR A 193 0.12 21.55 -10.32
C THR A 193 0.46 20.09 -10.53
N PHE A 194 -0.51 19.35 -11.05
CA PHE A 194 -0.31 17.96 -11.42
C PHE A 194 0.16 17.90 -12.87
N ALA A 195 1.26 17.19 -13.10
CA ALA A 195 1.64 16.79 -14.45
C ALA A 195 0.60 15.79 -14.95
N THR A 196 -0.10 16.14 -16.03
CA THR A 196 -1.04 15.26 -16.72
C THR A 196 -0.28 14.44 -17.75
N GLY A 197 -0.45 13.13 -17.74
CA GLY A 197 0.15 12.25 -18.73
C GLY A 197 -0.36 10.83 -18.60
N THR A 198 -0.12 10.03 -19.63
CA THR A 198 -0.42 8.60 -19.60
C THR A 198 0.64 7.89 -18.76
N VAL A 199 0.23 7.33 -17.62
CA VAL A 199 1.11 6.58 -16.74
C VAL A 199 0.90 5.08 -16.93
N LEU A 200 1.98 4.32 -17.07
CA LEU A 200 1.92 2.87 -17.03
C LEU A 200 1.69 2.44 -15.58
N ARG A 201 0.56 1.78 -15.33
CA ARG A 201 0.22 1.24 -14.01
C ARG A 201 0.41 -0.27 -14.02
N THR A 202 1.30 -0.78 -13.16
CA THR A 202 1.38 -2.22 -12.91
C THR A 202 0.08 -2.67 -12.25
N THR A 203 -0.66 -3.56 -12.91
CA THR A 203 -1.85 -4.20 -12.37
C THR A 203 -1.60 -5.70 -12.22
N SER A 204 -2.04 -6.27 -11.10
CA SER A 204 -1.95 -7.72 -10.89
C SER A 204 -3.06 -8.40 -11.67
N CYS A 205 -2.73 -9.03 -12.80
CA CYS A 205 -3.63 -9.88 -13.54
C CYS A 205 -3.66 -11.27 -12.91
N THR A 206 -4.66 -11.57 -12.08
CA THR A 206 -4.86 -12.91 -11.55
C THR A 206 -5.55 -13.78 -12.59
N LYS A 207 -4.83 -14.79 -13.11
CA LYS A 207 -5.42 -15.82 -13.97
C LYS A 207 -6.00 -16.91 -13.08
N PHE A 208 -7.31 -17.11 -13.17
CA PHE A 208 -8.01 -18.15 -12.43
C PHE A 208 -7.99 -19.47 -13.22
N ASP A 209 -7.19 -20.43 -12.78
CA ASP A 209 -7.16 -21.77 -13.38
C ASP A 209 -8.28 -22.63 -12.78
N TRP A 210 -9.37 -22.78 -13.53
CA TRP A 210 -10.57 -23.55 -13.15
C TRP A 210 -10.30 -25.01 -12.80
N VAL A 211 -9.17 -25.57 -13.26
CA VAL A 211 -8.74 -26.93 -12.93
C VAL A 211 -8.59 -27.12 -11.42
N TRP A 212 -8.12 -26.10 -10.70
CA TRP A 212 -7.99 -26.15 -9.24
C TRP A 212 -9.35 -26.13 -8.52
N LEU A 213 -10.41 -25.71 -9.20
CA LEU A 213 -11.77 -25.71 -8.66
C LEU A 213 -12.52 -27.03 -8.90
N SER A 214 -11.98 -27.91 -9.75
CA SER A 214 -12.61 -29.20 -10.07
C SER A 214 -12.74 -30.12 -8.84
N PHE A 215 -11.71 -30.17 -7.99
CA PHE A 215 -11.68 -31.00 -6.79
C PHE A 215 -12.70 -30.56 -5.73
N PRO A 216 -12.74 -29.28 -5.28
CA PRO A 216 -13.76 -28.84 -4.32
C PRO A 216 -15.17 -28.94 -4.90
N LEU A 217 -15.37 -28.71 -6.20
CA LEU A 217 -16.67 -28.87 -6.85
C LEU A 217 -17.12 -30.34 -6.83
N ALA A 218 -16.23 -31.28 -7.15
CA ALA A 218 -16.52 -32.71 -7.10
C ALA A 218 -16.86 -33.18 -5.67
N LEU A 219 -16.16 -32.68 -4.65
CA LEU A 219 -16.47 -32.97 -3.25
C LEU A 219 -17.86 -32.44 -2.85
N ILE A 220 -18.24 -31.23 -3.28
CA ILE A 220 -19.57 -30.69 -3.01
C ILE A 220 -20.66 -31.54 -3.68
N ILE A 221 -20.46 -31.94 -4.94
CA ILE A 221 -21.42 -32.79 -5.66
C ILE A 221 -21.55 -34.16 -4.98
N LEU A 222 -20.43 -34.79 -4.60
CA LEU A 222 -20.44 -36.08 -3.92
C LEU A 222 -21.15 -36.01 -2.56
N THR A 223 -20.92 -34.96 -1.77
CA THR A 223 -21.57 -34.80 -0.47
C THR A 223 -23.07 -34.56 -0.60
N ILE A 224 -23.50 -33.75 -1.57
CA ILE A 224 -24.94 -33.56 -1.88
C ILE A 224 -25.57 -34.89 -2.31
N LEU A 225 -24.92 -35.65 -3.19
CA LEU A 225 -25.42 -36.95 -3.63
C LEU A 225 -25.58 -37.93 -2.46
N LEU A 226 -24.55 -38.05 -1.61
CA LEU A 226 -24.61 -38.92 -0.43
C LEU A 226 -25.73 -38.48 0.53
N LEU A 227 -25.92 -37.18 0.73
CA LEU A 227 -26.99 -36.64 1.56
C LEU A 227 -28.38 -36.93 0.97
N CYS A 228 -28.57 -36.76 -0.34
CA CYS A 228 -29.83 -37.10 -1.00
C CYS A 228 -30.12 -38.61 -0.93
N ILE A 229 -29.10 -39.45 -1.06
CA ILE A 229 -29.24 -40.91 -0.92
C ILE A 229 -29.64 -41.30 0.51
N THR A 230 -29.03 -40.69 1.53
CA THR A 230 -29.37 -40.98 2.93
C THR A 230 -30.77 -40.47 3.29
N CYS A 231 -31.14 -39.25 2.88
CA CYS A 231 -32.51 -38.74 3.05
C CYS A 231 -33.54 -39.61 2.31
N GLY A 232 -33.24 -40.01 1.07
CA GLY A 232 -34.10 -40.91 0.29
C GLY A 232 -34.28 -42.26 0.99
N LYS A 233 -33.18 -42.89 1.43
CA LYS A 233 -33.26 -44.14 2.20
C LYS A 233 -34.06 -43.96 3.50
N MET A 234 -33.89 -42.86 4.22
CA MET A 234 -34.65 -42.60 5.43
C MET A 234 -36.17 -42.44 5.18
N LEU A 235 -36.57 -41.89 4.04
CA LEU A 235 -37.97 -41.70 3.69
C LEU A 235 -38.63 -42.98 3.13
N PHE A 236 -37.89 -43.77 2.34
CA PHE A 236 -38.41 -44.99 1.71
C PHE A 236 -38.25 -46.24 2.58
N ASP A 237 -37.26 -46.27 3.45
CA ASP A 237 -37.06 -47.36 4.39
C ASP A 237 -37.93 -47.10 5.63
N LYS A 238 -39.20 -47.51 5.51
CA LYS A 238 -40.17 -47.59 6.63
C LYS A 238 -39.79 -48.65 7.67
N SER A 239 -38.58 -49.20 7.64
CA SER A 239 -38.08 -50.01 8.74
C SER A 239 -37.87 -49.07 9.93
N ARG A 240 -38.84 -49.17 10.85
CA ARG A 240 -38.93 -48.52 12.16
C ARG A 240 -37.54 -48.12 12.67
N VAL A 241 -37.38 -46.82 12.96
CA VAL A 241 -36.22 -46.25 13.66
C VAL A 241 -35.67 -47.28 14.65
N PRO A 242 -34.36 -47.61 14.63
CA PRO A 242 -33.82 -48.63 15.51
C PRO A 242 -34.23 -48.33 16.95
N VAL A 243 -35.07 -49.20 17.53
CA VAL A 243 -35.81 -48.96 18.79
C VAL A 243 -34.86 -48.60 19.95
N TRP A 244 -33.59 -48.99 19.85
CA TRP A 244 -32.52 -48.65 20.80
C TRP A 244 -32.16 -47.16 20.87
N LYS A 245 -32.48 -46.35 19.84
CA LYS A 245 -32.21 -44.89 19.87
C LYS A 245 -33.29 -44.08 20.58
N SER A 246 -34.50 -44.63 20.76
CA SER A 246 -35.65 -43.92 21.36
C SER A 246 -36.09 -44.48 22.72
N SER A 247 -35.64 -45.68 23.12
CA SER A 247 -35.97 -46.27 24.42
C SER A 247 -34.88 -47.25 24.88
N ILE A 248 -34.57 -47.23 26.19
CA ILE A 248 -33.66 -48.18 26.85
C ILE A 248 -34.37 -49.52 27.13
N LEU A 249 -35.70 -49.57 26.99
CA LEU A 249 -36.54 -50.74 27.27
C LEU A 249 -36.10 -52.03 26.55
N PRO A 250 -35.71 -52.02 25.25
CA PRO A 250 -35.21 -53.22 24.58
C PRO A 250 -33.90 -53.75 25.18
N LEU A 251 -33.09 -52.87 25.75
CA LEU A 251 -31.84 -53.24 26.42
C LEU A 251 -32.11 -53.91 27.77
N LEU A 252 -33.14 -53.46 28.50
CA LEU A 252 -33.56 -54.05 29.78
C LEU A 252 -34.22 -55.43 29.59
N LEU A 253 -35.01 -55.61 28.53
CA LEU A 253 -35.67 -56.87 28.19
C LEU A 253 -34.72 -57.93 27.57
N ALA A 254 -33.51 -57.53 27.17
CA ALA A 254 -32.51 -58.45 26.61
C ALA A 254 -31.89 -59.42 27.65
N GLY A 255 -32.23 -59.28 28.94
CA GLY A 255 -31.82 -60.20 29.99
C GLY A 255 -32.36 -61.62 29.79
N HIS A 256 -31.54 -62.62 30.08
CA HIS A 256 -31.83 -64.05 29.84
C HIS A 256 -33.22 -64.52 30.31
N ARG A 257 -33.72 -63.98 31.43
CA ARG A 257 -35.00 -64.38 32.04
C ARG A 257 -36.23 -63.62 31.50
N LEU A 258 -36.04 -62.61 30.66
CA LEU A 258 -37.13 -61.80 30.06
C LEU A 258 -37.24 -61.99 28.54
N ARG A 259 -36.48 -62.94 27.99
CA ARG A 259 -36.35 -63.18 26.55
C ARG A 259 -37.68 -63.50 25.86
N ASP A 260 -38.59 -64.16 26.57
CA ASP A 260 -39.91 -64.53 26.06
C ASP A 260 -40.87 -63.33 26.00
N VAL A 261 -40.68 -62.33 26.88
CA VAL A 261 -41.40 -61.04 26.87
C VAL A 261 -40.81 -60.10 25.81
N ALA A 262 -39.51 -60.22 25.54
CA ALA A 262 -38.76 -59.42 24.57
C ALA A 262 -39.04 -59.77 23.09
N ALA A 263 -39.80 -60.83 22.81
CA ALA A 263 -40.08 -61.30 21.45
C ALA A 263 -41.12 -60.46 20.68
N ALA A 264 -41.60 -59.35 21.27
CA ALA A 264 -42.55 -58.44 20.64
C ALA A 264 -41.92 -57.68 19.45
N LYS A 265 -42.68 -57.56 18.36
CA LYS A 265 -42.19 -57.07 17.06
C LYS A 265 -42.25 -55.53 16.94
N ASP A 266 -42.93 -54.84 17.86
CA ASP A 266 -43.09 -53.39 17.92
C ASP A 266 -42.95 -52.82 19.34
N MET A 267 -42.65 -51.52 19.44
CA MET A 267 -42.52 -50.81 20.73
C MET A 267 -43.86 -50.68 21.45
N ASP A 268 -44.96 -50.52 20.72
CA ASP A 268 -46.31 -50.50 21.29
C ASP A 268 -46.68 -51.87 21.88
N ASP A 269 -46.31 -52.95 21.19
CA ASP A 269 -46.48 -54.32 21.68
C ASP A 269 -45.59 -54.60 22.91
N MET A 270 -44.32 -54.16 22.88
CA MET A 270 -43.42 -54.27 24.04
C MET A 270 -43.97 -53.49 25.23
N LYS A 271 -44.43 -52.25 25.04
CA LYS A 271 -44.99 -51.43 26.12
C LYS A 271 -46.24 -52.08 26.70
N ALA A 272 -47.16 -52.54 25.86
CA ALA A 272 -48.39 -53.22 26.30
C ALA A 272 -48.08 -54.49 27.11
N ASN A 273 -47.06 -55.26 26.72
CA ASN A 273 -46.66 -56.47 27.42
C ASN A 273 -45.88 -56.19 28.72
N THR A 274 -45.20 -55.04 28.82
CA THR A 274 -44.38 -54.67 29.99
C THR A 274 -45.12 -53.83 31.03
N GLU A 275 -46.18 -53.11 30.64
CA GLU A 275 -47.00 -52.29 31.55
C GLU A 275 -47.61 -53.05 32.74
N PRO A 276 -48.02 -54.34 32.63
CA PRO A 276 -48.50 -55.11 33.78
C PRO A 276 -47.39 -55.80 34.58
N LEU A 277 -46.13 -55.77 34.14
CA LEU A 277 -45.02 -56.49 34.77
C LEU A 277 -44.36 -55.65 35.86
N VAL A 278 -44.25 -56.22 37.07
CA VAL A 278 -43.38 -55.67 38.12
C VAL A 278 -42.12 -56.53 38.15
N VAL A 279 -40.98 -55.90 37.89
CA VAL A 279 -39.67 -56.56 37.88
C VAL A 279 -38.78 -55.99 38.98
N SER A 280 -38.04 -56.86 39.67
CA SER A 280 -37.02 -56.47 40.63
C SER A 280 -35.66 -56.99 40.23
N LEU A 281 -34.62 -56.35 40.76
CA LEU A 281 -33.24 -56.75 40.53
C LEU A 281 -32.84 -57.77 41.60
N VAL A 282 -32.61 -59.00 41.17
CA VAL A 282 -32.24 -60.13 42.04
C VAL A 282 -30.82 -60.58 41.71
N GLN A 283 -30.05 -60.93 42.72
CA GLN A 283 -28.69 -61.46 42.55
C GLN A 283 -28.74 -62.98 42.50
N ASP A 284 -28.25 -63.57 41.39
CA ASP A 284 -28.14 -65.01 41.17
C ASP A 284 -26.63 -65.40 41.11
N GLU A 285 -26.31 -66.69 41.04
CA GLU A 285 -24.93 -67.20 40.98
C GLU A 285 -24.14 -66.69 39.76
N ARG A 286 -24.83 -66.13 38.75
CA ARG A 286 -24.25 -65.56 37.53
C ARG A 286 -24.19 -64.02 37.51
N GLY A 287 -24.62 -63.36 38.59
CA GLY A 287 -24.63 -61.89 38.72
C GLY A 287 -26.03 -61.30 38.95
N TRP A 288 -26.11 -59.96 38.90
CA TRP A 288 -27.37 -59.22 39.05
C TRP A 288 -28.23 -59.33 37.78
N GLY A 289 -29.50 -59.65 37.93
CA GLY A 289 -30.45 -59.73 36.81
C GLY A 289 -31.86 -59.34 37.22
N PHE A 290 -32.68 -58.92 36.26
CA PHE A 290 -34.09 -58.63 36.52
C PHE A 290 -34.91 -59.92 36.53
N ALA A 291 -35.70 -60.11 37.59
CA ALA A 291 -36.68 -61.18 37.73
C ALA A 291 -38.09 -60.59 37.81
N ILE A 292 -39.08 -61.31 37.29
CA ILE A 292 -40.49 -60.93 37.38
C ILE A 292 -40.98 -61.30 38.78
N GLU A 293 -41.41 -60.31 39.56
CA GLU A 293 -41.94 -60.54 40.91
C GLU A 293 -43.43 -60.83 40.90
N ASP A 294 -44.21 -60.06 40.12
CA ASP A 294 -45.65 -60.18 40.11
C ASP A 294 -46.29 -59.56 38.84
N PHE A 295 -47.53 -59.97 38.55
CA PHE A 295 -48.38 -59.32 37.55
C PHE A 295 -49.36 -58.38 38.24
N LYS A 296 -49.45 -57.14 37.76
CA LYS A 296 -50.34 -56.14 38.35
C LYS A 296 -51.81 -56.54 38.15
N ASP A 297 -52.41 -57.13 39.19
CA ASP A 297 -53.77 -57.67 39.16
C ASP A 297 -54.82 -56.55 39.02
N LYS A 298 -55.56 -56.52 37.90
CA LYS A 298 -56.63 -55.53 37.66
C LYS A 298 -57.92 -55.99 38.35
N LYS A 299 -57.99 -55.88 39.68
CA LYS A 299 -59.28 -55.89 40.40
C LYS A 299 -59.23 -55.15 41.75
N LYS A 300 -59.55 -53.85 41.73
CA LYS A 300 -60.24 -53.16 42.84
C LYS A 300 -60.94 -51.89 42.36
N LYS A 301 -62.24 -52.00 42.06
CA LYS A 301 -63.25 -50.91 42.12
C LYS A 301 -64.64 -51.55 42.24
N ARG A 302 -65.46 -51.03 43.17
CA ARG A 302 -66.69 -51.53 43.84
C ARG A 302 -66.38 -52.32 45.12
N GLU A 303 -66.80 -51.95 46.32
CA GLU A 303 -67.67 -50.93 46.96
C GLU A 303 -66.87 -50.42 48.20
N ASP A 304 -66.95 -49.17 48.68
CA ASP A 304 -68.11 -48.43 49.21
C ASP A 304 -68.46 -47.12 48.47
#